data_AF-A0A0W0F6E0-F1
#
_entry.id   AF-A0A0W0F6E0-F1
#
_cell.length_a   1.000
_cell.length_b   1.000
_cell.length_c   1.000
_cell.angle_alpha   90.00
_cell.angle_beta   90.00
_cell.angle_gamma   90.00
#
_symmetry.space_group_name_H-M   'P 1'
#
loop_
_entity.id
_entity.type
_entity.pdbx_description
1 polymer ?
#
loop_
_entity_poly.entity_id
_entity_poly.type
_entity_poly.pdbx_seq_one_letter_code
_entity_poly.pdbx_strand_id
1 'polypeptide(L)'
;MSIAESVTDTKDSEGEFANHHPVDNAKPLTDRNWTIVKPILLAFLEECKAHRLKLERRTIYTNRYLLVQHVFDMHHQKNRGTVLPPIGDFILASDGINRLIWNDPDCEVLGSEFSKTPCVKMPRIAKDWIQKNVKELLRRVPKNGLPVFKCTECAEVLWIPRAFVHSCCTELWSSESLGYDPRAAEYVKAMFKLSGARGLDELELLDPLLECLDCGCGAKGRLFTMWARVTILGRQSGIHSMQDLQSYARILDRSHEEVLQARSRVLPSS
;
A
#
# COMPACT_ATOMS: atom_id res chain seq x y z
N MET A 1 -11.64 8.78 -11.62
CA MET A 1 -12.35 8.16 -10.49
C MET A 1 -13.16 9.24 -9.80
N SER A 2 -14.47 9.21 -9.97
CA SER A 2 -15.42 10.13 -9.32
C SER A 2 -15.71 9.58 -7.94
N ILE A 3 -15.07 10.11 -6.90
CA ILE A 3 -15.53 9.91 -5.52
C ILE A 3 -16.46 11.08 -5.22
N ALA A 4 -17.64 11.00 -5.82
CA ALA A 4 -18.78 11.81 -5.47
C ALA A 4 -19.79 10.85 -4.86
N GLU A 5 -19.52 10.35 -3.66
CA GLU A 5 -20.50 9.57 -2.90
C GLU A 5 -20.29 9.71 -1.39
N SER A 6 -21.26 10.40 -0.78
CA SER A 6 -21.65 10.41 0.65
C SER A 6 -20.77 11.13 1.67
N VAL A 7 -20.70 12.47 1.57
CA VAL A 7 -20.78 13.31 2.78
C VAL A 7 -22.23 13.77 2.89
N THR A 8 -23.12 12.87 3.31
CA THR A 8 -24.52 13.17 3.64
C THR A 8 -24.73 13.44 5.13
N ASP A 9 -23.65 13.72 5.86
CA ASP A 9 -23.72 14.18 7.26
C ASP A 9 -23.84 15.71 7.34
N THR A 10 -24.49 16.32 6.34
CA THR A 10 -25.09 17.64 6.49
C THR A 10 -26.44 17.43 7.18
N LYS A 11 -26.41 17.07 8.46
CA LYS A 11 -27.54 17.42 9.33
C LYS A 11 -27.70 18.94 9.19
N ASP A 12 -28.81 19.36 8.58
CA ASP A 12 -29.14 20.75 8.33
C ASP A 12 -29.07 21.53 9.64
N SER A 13 -27.94 22.19 9.88
CA SER A 13 -27.73 23.00 11.08
C SER A 13 -28.76 24.13 11.21
N GLU A 14 -29.32 24.56 10.06
CA GLU A 14 -30.41 25.54 10.01
C GLU A 14 -31.71 24.94 10.57
N GLY A 15 -32.02 23.68 10.26
CA GLY A 15 -33.14 22.95 10.82
C GLY A 15 -32.96 22.65 12.31
N GLU A 16 -31.75 22.33 12.76
CA GLU A 16 -31.48 22.08 14.18
C GLU A 16 -31.60 23.35 15.04
N PHE A 17 -31.18 24.51 14.54
CA PHE A 17 -31.35 25.79 15.26
C PHE A 17 -32.82 26.21 15.35
N ALA A 18 -33.57 26.13 14.24
CA ALA A 18 -34.98 26.52 14.20
C ALA A 18 -35.85 25.66 15.13
N ASN A 19 -35.49 24.39 15.30
CA ASN A 19 -36.20 23.44 16.17
C ASN A 19 -35.65 23.40 17.62
N HIS A 20 -34.67 24.23 17.96
CA HIS A 20 -34.09 24.25 19.29
C HIS A 20 -35.12 24.83 20.29
N HIS A 21 -35.46 24.09 21.36
CA HIS A 21 -36.59 24.40 22.25
C HIS A 21 -36.68 25.87 22.78
N PRO A 22 -35.57 26.54 23.12
CA PRO A 22 -35.57 27.98 23.44
C PRO A 22 -35.89 28.93 22.27
N VAL A 23 -35.66 28.52 21.03
CA VAL A 23 -35.92 29.26 19.78
C VAL A 23 -37.36 29.04 19.32
N ASP A 24 -37.84 27.80 19.36
CA ASP A 24 -39.21 27.41 19.00
C ASP A 24 -40.19 27.62 20.17
N ASN A 25 -40.26 28.84 20.69
CA ASN A 25 -41.19 29.19 21.77
C ASN A 25 -42.10 30.33 21.33
N ALA A 26 -43.41 30.05 21.26
CA ALA A 26 -44.43 31.03 20.90
C ALA A 26 -44.64 32.14 21.94
N LYS A 27 -44.02 32.04 23.12
CA LYS A 27 -44.13 33.05 24.18
C LYS A 27 -43.28 34.29 23.85
N PRO A 28 -43.76 35.51 24.17
CA PRO A 28 -42.96 36.72 24.03
C PRO A 28 -41.64 36.63 24.81
N LEU A 29 -40.55 37.07 24.19
CA LEU A 29 -39.24 37.14 24.83
C LEU A 29 -39.22 38.30 25.82
N THR A 30 -39.22 37.99 27.13
CA THR A 30 -39.07 38.97 28.22
C THR A 30 -37.61 39.03 28.67
N ASP A 31 -37.18 40.12 29.30
CA ASP A 31 -35.79 40.26 29.81
C ASP A 31 -35.40 39.12 30.77
N ARG A 32 -36.35 38.70 31.62
CA ARG A 32 -36.16 37.57 32.54
C ARG A 32 -35.98 36.26 31.78
N ASN A 33 -36.81 35.99 30.76
CA ASN A 33 -36.70 34.80 29.93
C ASN A 33 -35.42 34.83 29.09
N TRP A 34 -35.04 35.98 28.55
CA TRP A 34 -33.81 36.17 27.79
C TRP A 34 -32.57 35.86 28.63
N THR A 35 -32.53 36.30 29.88
CA THR A 35 -31.41 36.00 30.80
C THR A 35 -31.20 34.49 31.00
N ILE A 36 -32.28 33.70 30.94
CA ILE A 36 -32.24 32.23 31.05
C ILE A 36 -31.86 31.59 29.71
N VAL A 37 -32.46 32.06 28.62
CA VAL A 37 -32.31 31.48 27.28
C VAL A 37 -30.94 31.79 26.65
N LYS A 38 -30.42 33.00 26.86
CA LYS A 38 -29.16 33.47 26.28
C LYS A 38 -27.98 32.52 26.50
N PRO A 39 -27.63 32.07 27.72
CA PRO A 39 -26.49 31.17 27.91
C PRO A 39 -26.68 29.82 27.23
N ILE A 40 -27.92 29.31 27.15
CA ILE A 40 -28.23 28.05 26.46
C ILE A 40 -28.00 28.20 24.95
N LEU A 41 -28.50 29.29 24.36
CA LEU A 41 -28.28 29.58 22.94
C LEU A 41 -26.80 29.80 22.61
N LEU A 42 -26.06 30.50 23.47
CA LEU A 42 -24.62 30.70 23.26
C LEU A 42 -23.86 29.37 23.29
N ALA A 43 -24.19 28.47 24.24
CA ALA A 43 -23.58 27.15 24.30
C ALA A 43 -23.90 26.32 23.04
N PHE A 44 -25.16 26.32 22.61
CA PHE A 44 -25.58 25.67 21.37
C PHE A 44 -24.85 26.22 20.14
N LEU A 45 -24.78 27.54 19.99
CA LEU A 45 -24.11 28.19 18.86
C LEU A 45 -22.59 27.91 18.85
N GLU A 46 -21.94 27.85 20.00
CA GLU A 46 -20.53 27.46 20.09
C GLU A 46 -20.31 25.99 19.70
N GLU A 47 -21.23 25.09 20.05
CA GLU A 47 -21.20 23.69 19.59
C GLU A 47 -21.39 23.59 18.07
N CYS A 48 -22.39 24.29 17.51
CA CYS A 48 -22.60 24.35 16.06
C CYS A 48 -21.38 24.92 15.34
N LYS A 49 -20.77 25.98 15.87
CA LYS A 49 -19.55 26.58 15.34
C LYS A 49 -18.39 25.61 15.40
N ALA A 50 -18.19 24.90 16.51
CA ALA A 50 -17.14 23.89 16.64
C ALA A 50 -17.34 22.75 15.65
N HIS A 51 -18.58 22.29 15.46
CA HIS A 51 -18.94 21.28 14.47
C HIS A 51 -18.65 21.75 13.04
N ARG A 52 -19.11 22.95 12.67
CA ARG A 52 -18.83 23.57 11.36
C ARG A 52 -17.33 23.67 11.10
N LEU A 53 -16.56 24.20 12.05
CA LEU A 53 -15.09 24.32 11.92
C LEU A 53 -14.42 22.96 11.78
N LYS A 54 -14.92 21.91 12.46
CA LYS A 54 -14.41 20.54 12.30
C LYS A 54 -14.64 20.01 10.88
N LEU A 55 -15.82 20.25 10.30
CA LEU A 55 -16.13 19.86 8.91
C LEU A 55 -15.29 20.65 7.90
N GLU A 56 -15.18 21.97 8.07
CA GLU A 56 -14.33 22.82 7.23
C GLU A 56 -12.88 22.34 7.24
N ARG A 57 -12.32 22.05 8.42
CA ARG A 57 -10.98 21.47 8.56
C ARG A 57 -10.83 20.13 7.86
N ARG A 58 -11.79 19.21 8.02
CA ARG A 58 -11.78 17.91 7.33
C ARG A 58 -11.76 18.08 5.81
N THR A 59 -12.56 19.00 5.29
CA THR A 59 -12.61 19.31 3.86
C THR A 59 -11.27 19.88 3.38
N ILE A 60 -10.69 20.81 4.14
CA ILE A 60 -9.36 21.39 3.84
C ILE A 60 -8.28 20.32 3.81
N TYR A 61 -8.21 19.44 4.82
CA TYR A 61 -7.23 18.35 4.85
C TYR A 61 -7.42 17.35 3.70
N THR A 62 -8.66 17.02 3.37
CA THR A 62 -8.98 16.14 2.23
C THR A 62 -8.49 16.76 0.92
N ASN A 63 -8.81 18.03 0.69
CA ASN A 63 -8.39 18.74 -0.51
C ASN A 63 -6.86 18.82 -0.62
N ARG A 64 -6.18 19.16 0.48
CA ARG A 64 -4.71 19.21 0.53
C ARG A 64 -4.08 17.82 0.28
N TYR A 65 -4.65 16.76 0.86
CA TYR A 65 -4.22 15.39 0.60
C TYR A 65 -4.35 15.02 -0.89
N LEU A 66 -5.48 15.35 -1.52
CA LEU A 66 -5.70 15.09 -2.95
C LEU A 66 -4.70 15.83 -3.84
N LEU A 67 -4.31 17.06 -3.49
CA LEU A 67 -3.26 17.79 -4.19
C LEU A 67 -1.91 17.08 -4.10
N VAL A 68 -1.54 16.60 -2.91
CA VAL A 68 -0.30 15.83 -2.71
C VAL A 68 -0.35 14.51 -3.47
N GLN A 69 -1.48 13.82 -3.43
CA GLN A 69 -1.69 12.57 -4.16
C GLN A 69 -1.50 12.78 -5.66
N HIS A 70 -2.07 13.83 -6.22
CA HIS A 70 -1.88 14.14 -7.64
C HIS A 70 -0.40 14.34 -8.01
N VAL A 71 0.35 15.12 -7.22
CA VAL A 71 1.78 15.33 -7.48
C VAL A 71 2.60 14.05 -7.27
N PHE A 72 2.26 13.28 -6.24
CA PHE A 72 2.90 12.00 -5.95
C PHE A 72 2.69 11.00 -7.10
N ASP A 73 1.47 10.85 -7.59
CA ASP A 73 1.11 9.98 -8.70
C ASP A 73 1.82 10.39 -9.99
N MET A 74 1.87 11.70 -10.29
CA MET A 74 2.61 12.22 -11.44
C MET A 74 4.10 11.86 -11.38
N HIS A 75 4.72 11.92 -10.20
CA HIS A 75 6.11 11.53 -10.03
C HIS A 75 6.28 10.01 -10.10
N HIS A 76 5.37 9.22 -9.51
CA HIS A 76 5.37 7.77 -9.62
C HIS A 76 5.28 7.32 -11.09
N GLN A 77 4.40 7.93 -11.88
CA GLN A 77 4.25 7.67 -13.31
C GLN A 77 5.51 8.03 -14.11
N LYS A 78 6.22 9.11 -13.76
CA LYS A 78 7.49 9.48 -14.40
C LYS A 78 8.64 8.54 -14.05
N ASN A 79 8.58 7.89 -12.89
CA ASN A 79 9.63 7.03 -12.35
C ASN A 79 9.15 5.57 -12.23
N ARG A 80 8.43 5.09 -13.25
CA ARG A 80 7.96 3.69 -13.31
C ARG A 80 9.14 2.74 -13.12
N GLY A 81 8.94 1.73 -12.29
CA GLY A 81 9.97 0.74 -11.94
C GLY A 81 10.83 1.13 -10.74
N THR A 82 10.71 2.35 -10.21
CA THR A 82 11.34 2.70 -8.93
C THR A 82 10.40 2.36 -7.78
N VAL A 83 10.95 1.80 -6.70
CA VAL A 83 10.23 1.58 -5.45
C VAL A 83 10.07 2.92 -4.74
N LEU A 84 8.83 3.28 -4.43
CA LEU A 84 8.50 4.48 -3.66
C LEU A 84 7.79 4.08 -2.37
N PRO A 85 7.92 4.87 -1.28
CA PRO A 85 7.11 4.70 -0.09
C PRO A 85 5.63 4.91 -0.41
N PRO A 86 4.71 4.32 0.37
CA PRO A 86 3.32 4.75 0.39
C PRO A 86 3.20 6.26 0.60
N ILE A 87 2.15 6.86 0.04
CA ILE A 87 1.93 8.31 0.15
C ILE A 87 1.87 8.79 1.60
N GLY A 88 1.30 8.00 2.51
CA GLY A 88 1.26 8.31 3.95
C GLY A 88 2.66 8.45 4.54
N ASP A 89 3.53 7.47 4.31
CA ASP A 89 4.93 7.50 4.75
C ASP A 89 5.70 8.68 4.13
N PHE A 90 5.45 8.97 2.85
CA PHE A 90 6.05 10.10 2.17
C PHE A 90 5.64 11.44 2.79
N ILE A 91 4.35 11.62 3.08
CA ILE A 91 3.81 12.82 3.77
C ILE A 91 4.46 12.97 5.14
N LEU A 92 4.55 11.89 5.93
CA LEU A 92 5.14 11.92 7.26
C LEU A 92 6.63 12.23 7.25
N ALA A 93 7.38 11.70 6.27
CA ALA A 93 8.82 11.93 6.16
C ALA A 93 9.18 13.30 5.53
N SER A 94 8.23 13.95 4.86
CA SER A 94 8.45 15.25 4.23
C SER A 94 7.95 16.38 5.13
N ASP A 95 8.82 16.95 5.97
CA ASP A 95 8.48 18.08 6.84
C ASP A 95 7.80 19.25 6.12
N GLY A 96 8.10 19.47 4.84
CA GLY A 96 7.46 20.54 4.06
C GLY A 96 6.00 20.21 3.77
N ILE A 97 5.74 19.00 3.30
CA ILE A 97 4.39 18.54 2.92
C ILE A 97 3.55 18.29 4.17
N ASN A 98 4.14 17.66 5.20
CA ASN A 98 3.50 17.45 6.48
C ASN A 98 2.97 18.77 7.05
N ARG A 99 3.81 19.82 7.06
CA ARG A 99 3.40 21.15 7.50
C ARG A 99 2.33 21.76 6.60
N LEU A 100 2.46 21.67 5.28
CA LEU A 100 1.44 22.20 4.37
C LEU A 100 0.07 21.51 4.55
N ILE A 101 0.04 20.23 4.90
CA ILE A 101 -1.24 19.54 5.17
C ILE A 101 -1.76 19.93 6.55
N TRP A 102 -0.95 19.79 7.60
CA TRP A 102 -1.43 19.81 8.99
C TRP A 102 -1.30 21.15 9.71
N ASN A 103 -0.33 21.98 9.33
CA ASN A 103 -0.13 23.28 9.96
C ASN A 103 -1.05 24.31 9.34
N ASP A 104 -1.73 25.05 10.21
CA ASP A 104 -2.66 26.13 9.87
C ASP A 104 -3.79 25.71 8.92
N PRO A 105 -4.88 25.15 9.45
CA PRO A 105 -6.04 24.82 8.63
C PRO A 105 -6.71 26.06 8.03
N ASP A 106 -6.45 27.25 8.57
CA ASP A 106 -7.15 28.48 8.18
C ASP A 106 -6.41 29.23 7.06
N CYS A 107 -5.18 28.82 6.72
CA CYS A 107 -4.41 29.38 5.62
C CYS A 107 -4.75 28.70 4.28
N GLU A 108 -4.98 29.49 3.22
CA GLU A 108 -5.12 28.94 1.88
C GLU A 108 -3.76 28.49 1.35
N VAL A 109 -3.64 27.21 0.99
CA VAL A 109 -2.41 26.64 0.43
C VAL A 109 -2.58 26.50 -1.07
N LEU A 110 -1.76 27.20 -1.84
CA LEU A 110 -1.77 27.10 -3.30
C LEU A 110 -1.25 25.74 -3.75
N GLY A 111 -1.91 25.12 -4.74
CA GLY A 111 -1.46 23.86 -5.33
C GLY A 111 -0.01 23.86 -5.82
N SER A 112 0.50 25.03 -6.23
CA SER A 112 1.89 25.21 -6.69
C SER A 112 2.94 24.98 -5.58
N GLU A 113 2.57 25.11 -4.31
CA GLU A 113 3.46 24.83 -3.18
C GLU A 113 3.72 23.32 -3.02
N PHE A 114 2.69 22.52 -3.31
CA PHE A 114 2.81 21.06 -3.35
C PHE A 114 3.62 20.55 -4.53
N SER A 115 3.78 21.32 -5.61
CA SER A 115 4.58 20.88 -6.77
C SER A 115 6.09 21.04 -6.57
N LYS A 116 6.52 22.00 -5.76
CA LYS A 116 7.95 22.33 -5.57
C LYS A 116 8.68 21.33 -4.67
N THR A 117 8.02 20.87 -3.61
CA THR A 117 8.64 20.08 -2.54
C THR A 117 8.88 18.60 -2.91
N PRO A 118 7.92 17.88 -3.53
CA PRO A 118 8.06 16.45 -3.81
C PRO A 118 9.19 16.14 -4.79
N CYS A 119 9.31 16.88 -5.89
CA CYS A 119 10.31 16.59 -6.92
C CYS A 119 11.75 16.61 -6.40
N VAL A 120 12.06 17.50 -5.44
CA VAL A 120 13.42 17.64 -4.90
C VAL A 120 13.69 16.62 -3.79
N LYS A 121 12.72 16.37 -2.91
CA LYS A 121 12.93 15.55 -1.71
C LYS A 121 12.60 14.07 -1.90
N MET A 122 11.74 13.72 -2.86
CA MET A 122 11.24 12.35 -3.02
C MET A 122 12.34 11.31 -3.21
N PRO A 123 13.36 11.49 -4.08
CA PRO A 123 14.41 10.49 -4.24
C PRO A 123 15.15 10.17 -2.93
N ARG A 124 15.42 11.21 -2.13
CA ARG A 124 16.06 11.06 -0.81
C ARG A 124 15.13 10.35 0.18
N ILE A 125 13.88 10.79 0.29
CA ILE A 125 12.89 10.18 1.19
C ILE A 125 12.67 8.72 0.84
N ALA A 126 12.54 8.38 -0.44
CA ALA A 126 12.38 7.02 -0.90
C ALA A 126 13.59 6.16 -0.54
N LYS A 127 14.81 6.66 -0.77
CA LYS A 127 16.05 5.97 -0.38
C LYS A 127 16.11 5.73 1.13
N ASP A 128 15.85 6.75 1.94
CA ASP A 128 15.91 6.68 3.40
C ASP A 128 14.85 5.69 3.93
N TRP A 129 13.63 5.72 3.38
CA TRP A 129 12.55 4.78 3.70
C TRP A 129 12.89 3.35 3.32
N ILE A 130 13.40 3.11 2.09
CA ILE A 130 13.85 1.77 1.67
C ILE A 130 14.93 1.26 2.62
N GLN A 131 15.96 2.07 2.91
CA GLN A 131 17.06 1.65 3.78
C GLN A 131 16.58 1.29 5.19
N LYS A 132 15.71 2.12 5.77
CA LYS A 132 15.10 1.86 7.09
C LYS A 132 14.36 0.51 7.09
N ASN A 133 13.54 0.29 6.08
CA ASN A 133 12.66 -0.87 6.04
C ASN A 133 13.38 -2.16 5.61
N VAL A 134 14.40 -2.07 4.74
CA VAL A 134 15.32 -3.18 4.45
C VAL A 134 16.01 -3.62 5.73
N LYS A 135 16.53 -2.68 6.53
CA LYS A 135 17.18 -2.99 7.81
C LYS A 135 16.21 -3.69 8.76
N GLU A 136 14.96 -3.26 8.80
CA GLU A 136 13.93 -3.89 9.63
C GLU A 136 13.61 -5.32 9.18
N LEU A 137 13.43 -5.53 7.89
CA LEU A 137 13.21 -6.87 7.33
C LEU A 137 14.40 -7.81 7.59
N LEU A 138 15.62 -7.33 7.38
CA LEU A 138 16.83 -8.13 7.57
C LEU A 138 17.07 -8.54 9.04
N ARG A 139 16.56 -7.78 10.03
CA ARG A 139 16.62 -8.20 11.45
C ARG A 139 15.89 -9.52 11.71
N ARG A 140 14.91 -9.86 10.87
CA ARG A 140 14.10 -11.08 10.98
C ARG A 140 14.74 -12.27 10.26
N VAL A 141 15.78 -12.02 9.46
CA VAL A 141 16.46 -13.05 8.68
C VAL A 141 17.64 -13.59 9.50
N PRO A 142 17.82 -14.91 9.62
CA PRO A 142 19.02 -15.50 10.22
C PRO A 142 20.30 -14.99 9.53
N LYS A 143 21.44 -14.94 10.24
CA LYS A 143 22.72 -14.41 9.70
C LYS A 143 23.14 -15.01 8.35
N ASN A 144 22.79 -16.28 8.10
CA ASN A 144 23.11 -17.02 6.86
C ASN A 144 21.85 -17.35 6.03
N GLY A 145 20.72 -16.68 6.32
CA GLY A 145 19.44 -16.85 5.64
C GLY A 145 19.36 -15.98 4.39
N LEU A 146 18.58 -16.43 3.40
CA LEU A 146 18.15 -15.56 2.30
C LEU A 146 16.96 -14.71 2.77
N PRO A 147 16.84 -13.44 2.33
CA PRO A 147 15.78 -12.54 2.74
C PRO A 147 14.47 -12.85 2.00
N VAL A 148 13.90 -14.01 2.31
CA VAL A 148 12.64 -14.51 1.76
C VAL A 148 11.58 -14.47 2.86
N PHE A 149 10.48 -13.82 2.54
CA PHE A 149 9.37 -13.55 3.44
C PHE A 149 8.10 -14.17 2.89
N LYS A 150 7.13 -14.32 3.77
CA LYS A 150 5.77 -14.72 3.45
C LYS A 150 4.80 -13.70 4.02
N CYS A 151 3.88 -13.24 3.19
CA CYS A 151 2.77 -12.39 3.61
C CYS A 151 1.82 -13.18 4.52
N THR A 152 1.49 -12.64 5.69
CA THR A 152 0.55 -13.27 6.63
C THR A 152 -0.89 -13.23 6.13
N GLU A 153 -1.23 -12.21 5.35
CA GLU A 153 -2.59 -11.97 4.85
C GLU A 153 -2.93 -12.86 3.65
N CYS A 154 -2.10 -12.83 2.61
CA CYS A 154 -2.39 -13.52 1.34
C CYS A 154 -1.53 -14.77 1.10
N ALA A 155 -0.60 -15.07 2.01
CA ALA A 155 0.35 -16.18 1.91
C ALA A 155 1.33 -16.13 0.71
N GLU A 156 1.41 -15.02 -0.04
CA GLU A 156 2.40 -14.83 -1.10
C GLU A 156 3.83 -14.81 -0.53
N VAL A 157 4.76 -15.45 -1.23
CA VAL A 157 6.18 -15.42 -0.90
C VAL A 157 6.83 -14.24 -1.62
N LEU A 158 7.58 -13.46 -0.85
CA LEU A 158 8.10 -12.17 -1.24
C LEU A 158 9.58 -12.09 -0.90
N TRP A 159 10.32 -11.29 -1.66
CA TRP A 159 11.66 -10.83 -1.31
C TRP A 159 11.67 -9.31 -1.30
N ILE A 160 12.78 -8.72 -0.86
CA ILE A 160 12.83 -7.30 -0.45
C ILE A 160 12.20 -6.32 -1.47
N PRO A 161 12.64 -6.21 -2.74
CA PRO A 161 12.00 -5.34 -3.72
C PRO A 161 10.48 -5.59 -3.86
N ARG A 162 10.07 -6.85 -3.91
CA ARG A 162 8.67 -7.25 -4.10
C ARG A 162 7.80 -6.97 -2.86
N ALA A 163 8.38 -7.08 -1.67
CA ALA A 163 7.72 -6.77 -0.41
C ALA A 163 7.30 -5.28 -0.32
N PHE A 164 8.02 -4.37 -0.98
CA PHE A 164 7.69 -2.95 -0.98
C PHE A 164 6.53 -2.57 -1.90
N VAL A 165 6.23 -3.40 -2.89
CA VAL A 165 5.15 -3.16 -3.88
C VAL A 165 3.98 -4.12 -3.71
N HIS A 166 4.01 -4.96 -2.67
CA HIS A 166 2.98 -5.93 -2.39
C HIS A 166 1.75 -5.24 -1.77
N SER A 167 0.57 -5.46 -2.34
CA SER A 167 -0.66 -4.73 -1.98
C SER A 167 -1.04 -4.83 -0.50
N CYS A 168 -0.80 -5.98 0.14
CA CYS A 168 -1.05 -6.15 1.59
C CYS A 168 -0.10 -5.32 2.48
N CYS A 169 0.92 -4.68 1.88
CA CYS A 169 1.94 -3.89 2.56
C CYS A 169 1.99 -2.43 2.08
N THR A 170 1.09 -1.96 1.20
CA THR A 170 1.25 -0.63 0.55
C THR A 170 0.34 0.48 1.04
N GLU A 171 -0.75 0.22 1.77
CA GLU A 171 -1.61 1.30 2.30
C GLU A 171 -0.92 2.07 3.43
N LEU A 172 -0.34 1.33 4.37
CA LEU A 172 0.59 1.80 5.38
C LEU A 172 1.65 0.71 5.47
N TRP A 173 2.88 0.99 5.05
CA TRP A 173 3.88 -0.07 4.99
C TRP A 173 4.18 -0.57 6.38
N SER A 174 3.93 -1.86 6.58
CA SER A 174 4.23 -2.56 7.81
C SER A 174 4.98 -3.84 7.48
N SER A 175 6.09 -4.03 8.19
CA SER A 175 6.79 -5.31 8.17
C SER A 175 6.06 -6.38 8.98
N GLU A 176 5.07 -6.02 9.82
CA GLU A 176 4.35 -6.98 10.67
C GLU A 176 3.62 -8.05 9.85
N SER A 177 3.11 -7.68 8.67
CA SER A 177 2.47 -8.60 7.74
C SER A 177 3.46 -9.53 7.01
N LEU A 178 4.76 -9.45 7.30
CA LEU A 178 5.83 -10.22 6.65
C LEU A 178 6.57 -11.10 7.67
N GLY A 179 6.32 -12.41 7.58
CA GLY A 179 7.07 -13.42 8.32
C GLY A 179 8.26 -13.93 7.52
N TYR A 180 9.41 -14.16 8.15
CA TYR A 180 10.51 -14.90 7.51
C TYR A 180 10.04 -16.33 7.19
N ASP A 181 10.25 -16.79 5.95
CA ASP A 181 9.87 -18.15 5.53
C ASP A 181 11.13 -19.00 5.27
N PRO A 182 11.56 -19.82 6.26
CA PRO A 182 12.76 -20.64 6.11
C PRO A 182 12.61 -21.69 5.00
N ARG A 183 11.40 -22.20 4.77
CA ARG A 183 11.16 -23.22 3.73
C ARG A 183 11.29 -22.61 2.35
N ALA A 184 10.67 -21.44 2.13
CA ALA A 184 10.82 -20.72 0.88
C ALA A 184 12.28 -20.27 0.64
N ALA A 185 13.00 -19.87 1.70
CA ALA A 185 14.42 -19.54 1.59
C ALA A 185 15.26 -20.73 1.10
N GLU A 186 15.01 -21.96 1.57
CA GLU A 186 15.69 -23.16 1.07
C GLU A 186 15.35 -23.46 -0.40
N TYR A 187 14.11 -23.22 -0.82
CA TYR A 187 13.73 -23.35 -2.23
C TYR A 187 14.48 -22.37 -3.13
N VAL A 188 14.61 -21.10 -2.71
CA VAL A 188 15.40 -20.12 -3.46
C VAL A 188 16.88 -20.50 -3.52
N LYS A 189 17.46 -21.04 -2.43
CA LYS A 189 18.83 -21.56 -2.44
C LYS A 189 19.01 -22.70 -3.44
N ALA A 190 18.05 -23.63 -3.50
CA ALA A 190 18.07 -24.71 -4.48
C ALA A 190 18.01 -24.17 -5.91
N MET A 191 17.15 -23.18 -6.15
CA MET A 191 17.04 -22.52 -7.46
C MET A 191 18.35 -21.84 -7.88
N PHE A 192 19.02 -21.11 -6.99
CA PHE A 192 20.34 -20.54 -7.28
C PHE A 192 21.37 -21.59 -7.70
N LYS A 193 21.41 -22.74 -7.02
CA LYS A 193 22.32 -23.84 -7.38
C LYS A 193 22.03 -24.42 -8.75
N LEU A 194 20.75 -24.55 -9.09
CA LEU A 194 20.34 -25.13 -10.37
C LEU A 194 20.53 -24.16 -11.53
N SER A 195 20.14 -22.89 -11.36
CA SER A 195 20.18 -21.90 -12.44
C SER A 195 21.54 -21.24 -12.62
N GLY A 196 22.42 -21.35 -11.64
CA GLY A 196 23.67 -20.59 -11.60
C GLY A 196 23.49 -19.11 -11.26
N ALA A 197 22.27 -18.67 -10.93
CA ALA A 197 22.00 -17.29 -10.54
C ALA A 197 22.74 -16.93 -9.24
N ARG A 198 23.34 -15.74 -9.22
CA ARG A 198 24.12 -15.22 -8.08
C ARG A 198 23.27 -14.43 -7.09
N GLY A 199 22.03 -14.11 -7.44
CA GLY A 199 21.11 -13.34 -6.61
C GLY A 199 19.67 -13.38 -7.08
N LEU A 200 18.79 -12.81 -6.26
CA LEU A 200 17.34 -12.79 -6.51
C LEU A 200 16.99 -12.02 -7.79
N ASP A 201 17.69 -10.92 -8.09
CA ASP A 201 17.42 -10.12 -9.28
C ASP A 201 17.78 -10.88 -10.57
N GLU A 202 18.88 -11.64 -10.54
CA GLU A 202 19.28 -12.52 -11.64
C GLU A 202 18.29 -13.69 -11.80
N LEU A 203 17.82 -14.26 -10.69
CA LEU A 203 16.80 -15.30 -10.72
C LEU A 203 15.45 -14.81 -11.27
N GLU A 204 15.05 -13.57 -10.92
CA GLU A 204 13.85 -12.92 -11.47
C GLU A 204 14.00 -12.64 -12.97
N LEU A 205 15.19 -12.22 -13.41
CA LEU A 205 15.46 -11.99 -14.82
C LEU A 205 15.49 -13.29 -15.63
N LEU A 206 16.07 -14.36 -15.07
CA LEU A 206 16.11 -15.68 -15.68
C LEU A 206 14.71 -16.30 -15.79
N ASP A 207 13.84 -15.99 -14.82
CA ASP A 207 12.50 -16.56 -14.66
C ASP A 207 12.47 -18.08 -14.97
N PRO A 208 13.25 -18.90 -14.25
CA PRO A 208 13.49 -20.27 -14.65
C PRO A 208 12.20 -21.08 -14.65
N LEU A 209 11.94 -21.73 -15.77
CA LEU A 209 10.84 -22.67 -15.90
C LEU A 209 11.16 -23.96 -15.13
N LEU A 210 10.22 -24.40 -14.29
CA LEU A 210 10.35 -25.64 -13.52
C LEU A 210 9.35 -26.69 -14.02
N GLU A 211 9.83 -27.92 -14.21
CA GLU A 211 9.03 -29.05 -14.68
C GLU A 211 9.00 -30.13 -13.60
N CYS A 212 7.81 -30.61 -13.24
CA CYS A 212 7.67 -31.76 -12.35
C CYS A 212 8.13 -33.04 -13.08
N LEU A 213 9.15 -33.74 -12.56
CA LEU A 213 9.57 -35.02 -13.14
C LEU A 213 8.79 -36.20 -12.54
N ASP A 214 8.26 -36.07 -11.31
CA ASP A 214 7.51 -37.14 -10.64
C ASP A 214 6.13 -37.38 -11.24
N CYS A 215 5.46 -36.35 -11.76
CA CYS A 215 4.09 -36.54 -12.19
C CYS A 215 4.01 -37.39 -13.47
N GLY A 216 5.03 -37.43 -14.34
CA GLY A 216 5.17 -38.34 -15.49
C GLY A 216 4.05 -38.32 -16.56
N CYS A 217 2.90 -37.74 -16.25
CA CYS A 217 1.77 -37.54 -17.12
C CYS A 217 1.82 -36.09 -17.60
N GLY A 218 2.14 -35.91 -18.87
CA GLY A 218 2.06 -34.61 -19.57
C GLY A 218 0.69 -33.93 -19.50
N ALA A 219 -0.29 -34.50 -18.80
CA ALA A 219 -1.60 -33.96 -18.49
C ALA A 219 -1.63 -32.98 -17.29
N LYS A 220 -0.69 -33.06 -16.32
CA LYS A 220 -0.60 -32.06 -15.22
C LYS A 220 0.40 -30.93 -15.47
N GLY A 221 1.06 -30.97 -16.63
CA GLY A 221 1.69 -29.82 -17.28
C GLY A 221 3.00 -29.35 -16.64
N ARG A 222 3.89 -28.84 -17.50
CA ARG A 222 4.97 -27.95 -17.07
C ARG A 222 4.36 -26.86 -16.18
N LEU A 223 4.95 -26.60 -15.02
CA LEU A 223 4.47 -25.53 -14.16
C LEU A 223 5.01 -24.22 -14.75
N PHE A 224 4.29 -23.67 -15.74
CA PHE A 224 4.54 -22.35 -16.30
C PHE A 224 4.11 -21.31 -15.28
N THR A 225 4.98 -21.04 -14.33
CA THR A 225 4.68 -20.06 -13.31
C THR A 225 5.97 -19.32 -13.02
N MET A 226 5.86 -18.00 -12.82
CA MET A 226 6.96 -17.22 -12.28
C MET A 226 7.50 -17.97 -11.06
N TRP A 227 8.82 -18.13 -10.94
CA TRP A 227 9.41 -18.90 -9.84
C TRP A 227 8.90 -18.40 -8.46
N ALA A 228 8.60 -17.11 -8.36
CA ALA A 228 7.90 -16.47 -7.25
C ALA A 228 6.60 -17.17 -6.82
N ARG A 229 5.81 -17.66 -7.77
CA ARG A 229 4.53 -18.35 -7.55
C ARG A 229 4.68 -19.85 -7.30
N VAL A 230 5.81 -20.48 -7.69
CA VAL A 230 6.09 -21.90 -7.39
C VAL A 230 6.06 -22.15 -5.88
N THR A 231 6.62 -21.20 -5.13
CA THR A 231 6.68 -21.25 -3.67
C THR A 231 5.29 -21.23 -3.00
N ILE A 232 4.28 -20.66 -3.67
CA ILE A 232 2.88 -20.61 -3.21
C ILE A 232 2.18 -21.95 -3.50
N LEU A 233 2.33 -22.46 -4.73
CA LEU A 233 1.67 -23.68 -5.20
C LEU A 233 2.17 -24.95 -4.49
N GLY A 234 3.39 -24.92 -3.96
CA GLY A 234 3.94 -26.01 -3.14
C GLY A 234 3.02 -26.44 -1.98
N ARG A 235 2.15 -25.55 -1.48
CA ARG A 235 1.17 -25.87 -0.42
C ARG A 235 -0.15 -26.43 -0.93
N GLN A 236 -0.65 -25.98 -2.08
CA GLN A 236 -1.97 -26.37 -2.58
C GLN A 236 -1.92 -27.66 -3.42
N SER A 237 -0.78 -27.96 -4.04
CA SER A 237 -0.63 -29.07 -4.97
C SER A 237 -0.15 -30.38 -4.34
N GLY A 238 0.03 -30.43 -3.01
CA GLY A 238 0.62 -31.60 -2.35
C GLY A 238 2.10 -31.81 -2.70
N ILE A 239 2.87 -30.74 -2.92
CA ILE A 239 4.33 -30.84 -3.10
C ILE A 239 4.94 -30.93 -1.70
N HIS A 240 5.22 -32.16 -1.27
CA HIS A 240 5.38 -32.52 0.13
C HIS A 240 6.80 -32.32 0.66
N SER A 241 7.83 -32.14 -0.18
CA SER A 241 9.21 -32.15 0.30
C SER A 241 10.20 -31.34 -0.54
N MET A 242 11.32 -30.98 0.08
CA MET A 242 12.50 -30.42 -0.59
C MET A 242 13.21 -31.48 -1.47
N GLN A 243 12.98 -32.77 -1.21
CA GLN A 243 13.39 -33.87 -2.10
C GLN A 243 12.65 -33.80 -3.45
N ASP A 244 11.40 -33.33 -3.45
CA ASP A 244 10.61 -33.23 -4.68
C ASP A 244 11.19 -32.19 -5.64
N LEU A 245 11.84 -31.12 -5.18
CA LEU A 245 12.48 -30.17 -6.12
C LEU A 245 13.68 -30.76 -6.87
N GLN A 246 14.39 -31.73 -6.28
CA GLN A 246 15.38 -32.51 -7.03
C GLN A 246 14.68 -33.34 -8.12
N SER A 247 13.50 -33.88 -7.81
CA SER A 247 12.59 -34.47 -8.78
C SER A 247 11.92 -33.47 -9.72
N TYR A 248 12.22 -32.18 -9.68
CA TYR A 248 11.71 -31.17 -10.64
C TYR A 248 12.85 -30.54 -11.48
N ALA A 249 14.10 -30.94 -11.24
CA ALA A 249 15.26 -30.21 -11.72
C ALA A 249 15.71 -30.64 -13.13
N ARG A 250 14.94 -30.27 -14.15
CA ARG A 250 15.53 -29.82 -15.42
C ARG A 250 15.21 -28.35 -15.60
N ILE A 251 16.23 -27.51 -15.52
CA ILE A 251 16.13 -26.14 -16.05
C ILE A 251 16.24 -26.28 -17.56
N LEU A 252 15.18 -25.90 -18.26
CA LEU A 252 15.20 -25.85 -19.70
C LEU A 252 15.95 -24.59 -20.12
N ASP A 253 17.13 -24.78 -20.70
CA ASP A 253 17.87 -23.73 -21.38
C ASP A 253 17.10 -23.39 -22.66
N ARG A 254 16.25 -22.37 -22.59
CA ARG A 254 15.41 -21.92 -23.69
C ARG A 254 15.76 -20.49 -24.05
N SER A 255 15.65 -20.15 -25.32
CA SER A 255 15.81 -18.77 -25.73
C SER A 255 14.68 -17.93 -25.12
N HIS A 256 14.96 -16.67 -24.80
CA HIS A 256 13.97 -15.72 -24.26
C HIS A 256 12.67 -15.68 -25.10
N GLU A 257 12.80 -15.89 -26.41
CA GLU A 257 11.68 -15.91 -27.37
C GLU A 257 10.77 -17.14 -27.21
N GLU A 258 11.34 -18.31 -26.87
CA GLU A 258 10.57 -19.52 -26.55
C GLU A 258 9.80 -19.39 -25.23
N VAL A 259 10.37 -18.67 -24.24
CA VAL A 259 9.69 -18.37 -22.97
C VAL A 259 8.50 -17.44 -23.21
N LEU A 260 8.67 -16.40 -24.03
CA LEU A 260 7.58 -15.49 -24.42
C LEU A 260 6.48 -16.20 -25.21
N GLN A 261 6.82 -17.09 -26.16
CA GLN A 261 5.84 -17.91 -26.88
C GLN A 261 5.12 -18.92 -25.99
N ALA A 262 5.77 -19.47 -24.96
CA ALA A 262 5.12 -20.34 -24.00
C ALA A 262 4.11 -19.57 -23.13
N ARG A 263 4.46 -18.35 -22.71
CA ARG A 263 3.58 -17.46 -21.92
C ARG A 263 2.29 -17.10 -22.65
N SER A 264 2.36 -16.81 -23.96
CA SER A 264 1.17 -16.45 -24.76
C SER A 264 0.17 -17.61 -24.95
N ARG A 265 0.60 -18.86 -24.73
CA ARG A 265 -0.26 -20.04 -24.83
C ARG A 265 -0.97 -20.40 -23.52
N VAL A 266 -0.48 -19.92 -22.39
CA VAL A 266 -0.95 -20.33 -21.05
C VAL A 266 -1.86 -19.27 -20.42
N LEU A 267 -1.68 -18.00 -20.78
CA LEU A 267 -2.56 -16.93 -20.30
C LEU A 267 -3.80 -16.86 -21.19
N PRO A 268 -5.03 -17.05 -20.65
CA PRO A 268 -6.24 -16.81 -21.42
C PRO A 268 -6.28 -15.34 -21.84
N SER A 269 -6.67 -15.08 -23.09
CA SER A 269 -6.89 -13.74 -23.62
C SER A 269 -7.86 -13.00 -22.70
N SER A 270 -7.34 -12.09 -21.88
CA SER A 270 -8.10 -11.13 -21.08
C SER A 270 -8.46 -9.92 -21.92
#